data_AF-A0A6A5G461-F1
#
_entry.id   AF-A0A6A5G461-F1
#
_cell.length_a   1.000
_cell.length_b   1.000
_cell.length_c   1.000
_cell.angle_alpha   90.00
_cell.angle_beta   90.00
_cell.angle_gamma   90.00
#
_symmetry.space_group_name_H-M   'P 1'
#
loop_
_entity.id
_entity.type
_entity.pdbx_description
1 polymer ?
#
loop_
_entity_poly.entity_id
_entity_poly.type
_entity_poly.pdbx_seq_one_letter_code
_entity_poly.pdbx_strand_id
1 'polypeptide(L)'
;MSIQFLKFPWLAQLEVLKQLELHEIFLLSLCSEKMKKVVQCLNMKPTNLVYLFLDNGVGVVARYDNTHNQIDHNFANVEFVPAIPSDEIKPMKCMKETFEGEFFHSLHYFAPEEITVLESLQRHMRDLFRFDVRVQLELYSLHYLNMSRIIKDVTDTSFDVEKLDTEQLENYLTIHPGQDSLHLTAKLTGPQLRSDSKLCSIKGIIYFKLDSEVMDCSEWMDIQQDGGGKWASITWSQKHICFIVWD
;
A
#
# COMPACT_ATOMS: atom_id res chain seq x y z
N MET A 1 27.55 -22.73 -11.05
CA MET A 1 28.64 -21.83 -10.60
C MET A 1 28.06 -20.83 -9.62
N SER A 2 28.67 -20.62 -8.45
CA SER A 2 28.27 -19.54 -7.55
C SER A 2 29.15 -18.31 -7.82
N ILE A 3 28.54 -17.20 -8.19
CA ILE A 3 29.25 -15.92 -8.36
C ILE A 3 29.42 -15.29 -6.99
N GLN A 4 30.66 -14.93 -6.64
CA GLN A 4 30.97 -14.26 -5.37
C GLN A 4 30.73 -12.75 -5.49
N PHE A 5 29.46 -12.36 -5.67
CA PHE A 5 29.06 -10.99 -5.96
C PHE A 5 29.69 -9.94 -5.02
N LEU A 6 29.72 -10.23 -3.71
CA LEU A 6 30.28 -9.35 -2.69
C LEU A 6 31.82 -9.17 -2.75
N LYS A 7 32.51 -9.86 -3.67
CA LYS A 7 33.95 -9.67 -3.94
C LYS A 7 34.22 -8.77 -5.15
N PHE A 8 33.20 -8.43 -5.93
CA PHE A 8 33.39 -7.50 -7.04
C PHE A 8 33.76 -6.10 -6.54
N PRO A 9 34.48 -5.30 -7.35
CA PRO A 9 34.66 -3.88 -7.05
C PRO A 9 33.31 -3.19 -6.85
N TRP A 10 33.29 -2.17 -5.98
CA TRP A 10 32.08 -1.46 -5.60
C TRP A 10 31.21 -1.03 -6.80
N LEU A 11 31.84 -0.42 -7.81
CA LEU A 11 31.14 0.05 -9.00
C LEU A 11 30.48 -1.09 -9.80
N ALA A 12 31.13 -2.25 -9.88
CA ALA A 12 30.55 -3.40 -10.56
C ALA A 12 29.36 -3.98 -9.77
N GLN A 13 29.41 -3.98 -8.44
CA GLN A 13 28.26 -4.37 -7.62
C GLN A 13 27.08 -3.44 -7.86
N LEU A 14 27.32 -2.11 -7.83
CA LEU A 14 26.28 -1.12 -8.03
C LEU A 14 25.66 -1.22 -9.43
N GLU A 15 26.48 -1.43 -10.46
CA GLU A 15 26.00 -1.51 -11.83
C GLU A 15 25.14 -2.75 -12.07
N VAL A 16 25.51 -3.90 -11.49
CA VAL A 16 24.68 -5.10 -11.54
C VAL A 16 23.35 -4.86 -10.82
N LEU A 17 23.36 -4.26 -9.62
CA LEU A 17 22.13 -4.02 -8.87
C LEU A 17 21.15 -3.08 -9.59
N LYS A 18 21.63 -2.11 -10.38
CA LYS A 18 20.77 -1.22 -11.17
C LYS A 18 20.04 -1.92 -12.32
N GLN A 19 20.51 -3.10 -12.73
CA GLN A 19 19.89 -3.90 -13.79
C GLN A 19 18.82 -4.85 -13.24
N LEU A 20 18.67 -4.93 -11.91
CA LEU A 20 17.71 -5.80 -11.26
C LEU A 20 16.40 -5.06 -10.99
N GLU A 21 15.32 -5.82 -10.98
CA GLU A 21 14.03 -5.33 -10.54
C GLU A 21 13.98 -5.18 -9.02
N LEU A 22 13.07 -4.34 -8.52
CA LEU A 22 12.98 -4.04 -7.08
C LEU A 22 12.69 -5.29 -6.24
N HIS A 23 11.91 -6.23 -6.77
CA HIS A 23 11.64 -7.49 -6.09
C HIS A 23 12.88 -8.39 -5.98
N GLU A 24 13.78 -8.37 -6.96
CA GLU A 24 15.07 -9.07 -6.90
C GLU A 24 16.02 -8.40 -5.91
N ILE A 25 16.02 -7.06 -5.90
CA ILE A 25 16.76 -6.24 -4.93
C ILE A 25 16.30 -6.56 -3.50
N PHE A 26 15.00 -6.71 -3.28
CA PHE A 26 14.44 -7.14 -2.01
C PHE A 26 14.97 -8.53 -1.59
N LEU A 27 14.90 -9.53 -2.45
CA LEU A 27 15.44 -10.87 -2.14
C LEU A 27 16.94 -10.85 -1.80
N LEU A 28 17.73 -10.08 -2.55
CA LEU A 28 19.15 -9.90 -2.25
C LEU A 28 19.35 -9.28 -0.88
N SER A 29 18.54 -8.28 -0.52
CA SER A 29 18.63 -7.62 0.78
C SER A 29 18.35 -8.58 1.97
N LEU A 30 17.60 -9.67 1.76
CA LEU A 30 17.34 -10.70 2.76
C LEU A 30 18.49 -11.71 2.92
N CYS A 31 19.44 -11.75 1.99
CA CYS A 31 20.49 -12.78 1.98
C CYS A 31 21.54 -12.60 3.08
N SER A 32 21.86 -11.36 3.46
CA SER A 32 22.78 -11.04 4.57
C SER A 32 22.77 -9.55 4.90
N GLU A 33 23.17 -9.19 6.12
CA GLU A 33 23.39 -7.79 6.52
C GLU A 33 24.40 -7.05 5.63
N LYS A 34 25.42 -7.76 5.13
CA LYS A 34 26.38 -7.18 4.19
C LYS A 34 25.71 -6.84 2.87
N MET A 35 24.86 -7.73 2.33
CA MET A 35 24.12 -7.46 1.10
C MET A 35 23.09 -6.35 1.27
N LYS A 36 22.35 -6.33 2.40
CA LYS A 36 21.42 -5.23 2.74
C LYS A 36 22.12 -3.87 2.67
N LYS A 37 23.34 -3.76 3.21
CA LYS A 37 24.15 -2.53 3.12
C LYS A 37 24.55 -2.16 1.68
N VAL A 38 24.86 -3.13 0.83
CA VAL A 38 25.17 -2.87 -0.58
C VAL A 38 23.91 -2.36 -1.30
N VAL A 39 22.77 -3.02 -1.09
CA VAL A 39 21.46 -2.60 -1.65
C VAL A 39 21.09 -1.20 -1.20
N GLN A 40 21.28 -0.84 0.08
CA GLN A 40 21.03 0.52 0.59
C GLN A 40 21.77 1.61 -0.19
N CYS A 41 22.91 1.30 -0.82
CA CYS A 41 23.65 2.28 -1.61
C CYS A 41 23.08 2.53 -3.01
N LEU A 42 22.07 1.77 -3.46
CA LEU A 42 21.25 2.17 -4.60
C LEU A 42 20.55 3.50 -4.35
N ASN A 43 20.40 3.88 -3.07
CA ASN A 43 19.91 5.19 -2.67
C ASN A 43 18.53 5.50 -3.29
N MET A 44 17.67 4.47 -3.32
CA MET A 44 16.31 4.53 -3.85
C MET A 44 15.50 5.57 -3.08
N LYS A 45 14.68 6.32 -3.82
CA LYS A 45 13.87 7.43 -3.30
C LYS A 45 12.45 7.41 -3.87
N PRO A 46 11.65 6.37 -3.56
CA PRO A 46 10.23 6.42 -3.88
C PRO A 46 9.56 7.57 -3.13
N THR A 47 8.50 8.12 -3.71
CA THR A 47 7.63 9.08 -2.99
C THR A 47 6.94 8.37 -1.83
N ASN A 48 6.41 7.18 -2.10
CA ASN A 48 5.65 6.37 -1.15
C ASN A 48 6.12 4.92 -1.14
N LEU A 49 6.14 4.31 0.05
CA LEU A 49 6.09 2.87 0.21
C LEU A 49 4.64 2.50 0.50
N VAL A 50 4.06 1.73 -0.41
CA VAL A 50 2.65 1.35 -0.37
C VAL A 50 2.57 -0.10 0.08
N TYR A 51 1.88 -0.34 1.19
CA TYR A 51 1.57 -1.69 1.67
C TYR A 51 0.18 -2.08 1.18
N LEU A 52 0.13 -3.11 0.34
CA LEU A 52 -1.10 -3.66 -0.23
C LEU A 52 -1.58 -4.80 0.68
N PHE A 53 -2.72 -4.62 1.34
CA PHE A 53 -3.35 -5.64 2.18
C PHE A 53 -4.39 -6.41 1.35
N LEU A 54 -3.99 -7.58 0.86
CA LEU A 54 -4.75 -8.47 -0.02
C LEU A 54 -5.33 -9.66 0.77
N ASP A 55 -6.33 -10.34 0.24
CA ASP A 55 -6.96 -11.47 0.94
C ASP A 55 -6.00 -12.63 1.29
N ASN A 56 -4.93 -12.82 0.53
CA ASN A 56 -3.96 -13.91 0.69
C ASN A 56 -2.59 -13.47 1.25
N GLY A 57 -2.40 -12.18 1.53
CA GLY A 57 -1.09 -11.70 1.97
C GLY A 57 -0.90 -10.19 1.90
N VAL A 58 0.36 -9.79 1.99
CA VAL A 58 0.78 -8.39 1.97
C VAL A 58 1.82 -8.16 0.88
N GLY A 59 1.48 -7.24 -0.02
CA GLY A 59 2.40 -6.68 -1.01
C GLY A 59 3.06 -5.40 -0.50
N VAL A 60 4.25 -5.11 -0.99
CA VAL A 60 4.90 -3.79 -0.84
C VAL A 60 5.30 -3.29 -2.21
N VAL A 61 4.91 -2.06 -2.51
CA VAL A 61 5.20 -1.36 -3.75
C VAL A 61 5.97 -0.08 -3.46
N ALA A 62 6.97 0.20 -4.29
CA ALA A 62 7.66 1.47 -4.30
C ALA A 62 7.05 2.36 -5.39
N ARG A 63 6.39 3.43 -4.96
CA ARG A 63 5.67 4.37 -5.82
C ARG A 63 6.53 5.60 -6.11
N TYR A 64 6.67 5.92 -7.38
CA TYR A 64 7.42 7.08 -7.86
C TYR A 64 6.47 8.02 -8.60
N ASP A 65 6.36 9.25 -8.10
CA ASP A 65 5.65 10.30 -8.83
C ASP A 65 6.61 10.88 -9.86
N ASN A 66 6.26 10.76 -11.14
CA ASN A 66 6.88 11.56 -12.18
C ASN A 66 5.86 12.59 -12.69
N THR A 67 6.37 13.64 -13.34
CA THR A 67 5.57 14.81 -13.80
C THR A 67 4.32 14.50 -14.63
N HIS A 68 4.15 13.27 -15.13
CA HIS A 68 3.04 12.90 -16.01
C HIS A 68 2.31 11.62 -15.60
N ASN A 69 2.93 10.71 -14.81
CA ASN A 69 2.38 9.42 -14.40
C ASN A 69 2.87 9.01 -13.01
N GLN A 70 2.03 8.29 -12.30
CA GLN A 70 2.42 7.50 -11.14
C GLN A 70 2.91 6.13 -11.62
N ILE A 71 4.08 5.70 -11.17
CA ILE A 71 4.62 4.37 -11.50
C ILE A 71 4.84 3.60 -10.21
N ASP A 72 4.22 2.43 -10.16
CA ASP A 72 4.27 1.50 -9.06
C ASP A 72 5.16 0.31 -9.43
N HIS A 73 6.20 0.08 -8.62
CA HIS A 73 7.10 -1.05 -8.79
C HIS A 73 6.97 -2.03 -7.62
N ASN A 74 6.62 -3.28 -7.93
CA ASN A 74 6.54 -4.36 -6.95
C ASN A 74 7.90 -4.56 -6.27
N PHE A 75 7.90 -4.53 -4.94
CA PHE A 75 9.09 -4.63 -4.10
C PHE A 75 9.11 -5.92 -3.30
N ALA A 76 8.00 -6.28 -2.65
CA ALA A 76 7.89 -7.52 -1.90
C ALA A 76 6.48 -8.08 -2.04
N ASN A 77 6.38 -9.41 -2.07
CA ASN A 77 5.11 -10.11 -1.92
C ASN A 77 5.28 -11.19 -0.87
N VAL A 78 4.39 -11.20 0.12
CA VAL A 78 4.49 -12.06 1.29
C VAL A 78 3.11 -12.66 1.55
N GLU A 79 2.97 -13.97 1.32
CA GLU A 79 1.68 -14.66 1.30
C GLU A 79 1.58 -15.65 2.45
N PHE A 80 0.41 -15.74 3.07
CA PHE A 80 0.20 -16.78 4.06
C PHE A 80 -0.22 -18.09 3.38
N VAL A 81 0.26 -19.21 3.93
CA VAL A 81 -0.20 -20.55 3.57
C VAL A 81 -0.77 -21.27 4.79
N PRO A 82 -1.89 -22.00 4.62
CA PRO A 82 -2.59 -22.66 5.74
C PRO A 82 -1.80 -23.83 6.32
N ALA A 83 -0.82 -24.37 5.59
CA ALA A 83 0.14 -25.35 6.08
C ALA A 83 1.46 -25.22 5.33
N ILE A 84 2.57 -25.23 6.07
CA ILE A 84 3.90 -25.48 5.50
C ILE A 84 4.16 -26.98 5.65
N PRO A 85 4.50 -27.73 4.58
CA PRO A 85 4.89 -29.13 4.70
C PRO A 85 5.98 -29.29 5.77
N SER A 86 5.72 -30.17 6.75
CA SER A 86 6.51 -30.36 7.98
C SER A 86 7.97 -30.78 7.72
N ASP A 87 8.27 -31.19 6.48
CA ASP A 87 9.51 -31.79 6.02
C ASP A 87 10.67 -30.78 5.96
N GLU A 88 10.35 -29.49 5.91
CA GLU A 88 11.31 -28.39 5.82
C GLU A 88 11.06 -27.41 6.97
N ILE A 89 11.83 -27.54 8.07
CA ILE A 89 11.79 -26.61 9.22
C ILE A 89 12.38 -25.25 8.80
N LYS A 90 11.65 -24.51 7.96
CA LYS A 90 11.89 -23.10 7.68
C LYS A 90 10.55 -22.36 7.78
N PRO A 91 10.46 -21.31 8.61
CA PRO A 91 9.23 -20.55 8.80
C PRO A 91 8.77 -19.81 7.53
N MET A 92 9.69 -19.60 6.57
CA MET A 92 9.40 -18.98 5.27
C MET A 92 9.95 -19.78 4.10
N LYS A 93 9.18 -19.84 3.01
CA LYS A 93 9.57 -20.43 1.73
C LYS A 93 9.45 -19.40 0.60
N CYS A 94 10.51 -19.22 -0.18
CA CYS A 94 10.44 -18.39 -1.38
C CYS A 94 9.92 -19.23 -2.54
N MET A 95 8.82 -18.78 -3.15
CA MET A 95 8.22 -19.37 -4.33
C MET A 95 8.43 -18.42 -5.51
N LYS A 96 8.72 -19.00 -6.68
CA LYS A 96 8.76 -18.25 -7.94
C LYS A 96 7.41 -18.40 -8.61
N GLU A 97 6.82 -17.29 -8.97
CA GLU A 97 5.48 -17.22 -9.55
C GLU A 97 5.51 -16.54 -10.91
N THR A 98 4.41 -16.66 -11.66
CA THR A 98 4.25 -16.05 -12.97
C THR A 98 2.83 -15.55 -13.10
N PHE A 99 2.66 -14.25 -13.32
CA PHE A 99 1.37 -13.62 -13.56
C PHE A 99 1.48 -12.77 -14.82
N GLU A 100 0.55 -12.97 -15.76
CA GLU A 100 0.52 -12.27 -17.06
C GLU A 100 1.84 -12.28 -17.86
N GLY A 101 2.71 -13.27 -17.62
CA GLY A 101 4.00 -13.42 -18.28
C GLY A 101 5.17 -12.73 -17.56
N GLU A 102 4.91 -11.99 -16.49
CA GLU A 102 5.94 -11.45 -15.60
C GLU A 102 6.24 -12.42 -14.46
N PHE A 103 7.53 -12.53 -14.13
CA PHE A 103 7.98 -13.34 -12.99
C PHE A 103 8.09 -12.47 -11.76
N PHE A 104 7.55 -12.95 -10.65
CA PHE A 104 7.80 -12.37 -9.34
C PHE A 104 8.07 -13.48 -8.33
N HIS A 105 8.53 -13.08 -7.16
CA HIS A 105 8.83 -13.99 -6.07
C HIS A 105 7.90 -13.69 -4.90
N SER A 106 7.28 -14.73 -4.38
CA SER A 106 6.41 -14.65 -3.21
C SER A 106 7.06 -15.36 -2.03
N LEU A 107 7.03 -14.73 -0.86
CA LEU A 107 7.54 -15.32 0.38
C LEU A 107 6.37 -15.89 1.18
N HIS A 108 6.28 -17.21 1.21
CA HIS A 108 5.20 -17.91 1.89
C HIS A 108 5.54 -18.06 3.37
N TYR A 109 4.60 -17.72 4.25
CA TYR A 109 4.72 -17.90 5.70
C TYR A 109 3.51 -18.65 6.26
N PHE A 110 3.67 -19.24 7.44
CA PHE A 110 2.57 -19.92 8.11
C PHE A 110 1.65 -18.90 8.78
N ALA A 111 0.33 -19.00 8.56
CA ALA A 111 -0.63 -17.97 9.00
C ALA A 111 -0.49 -17.52 10.48
N PRO A 112 -0.23 -18.40 11.47
CA PRO A 112 0.05 -17.98 12.85
C PRO A 112 1.26 -17.05 13.06
N GLU A 113 2.16 -16.93 12.08
CA GLU A 113 3.33 -16.04 12.12
C GLU A 113 3.07 -14.65 11.52
N GLU A 114 1.86 -14.38 11.04
CA GLU A 114 1.49 -13.16 10.31
C GLU A 114 1.93 -11.85 10.98
N ILE A 115 1.70 -11.73 12.30
CA ILE A 115 2.11 -10.55 13.06
C ILE A 115 3.63 -10.37 13.01
N THR A 116 4.39 -11.44 13.25
CA THR A 116 5.86 -11.43 13.25
C THR A 116 6.41 -11.11 11.86
N VAL A 117 5.77 -11.64 10.82
CA VAL A 117 6.15 -11.41 9.42
C VAL A 117 5.89 -9.96 9.04
N LEU A 118 4.74 -9.40 9.39
CA LEU A 118 4.39 -8.02 9.06
C LEU A 118 5.29 -7.01 9.80
N GLU A 119 5.60 -7.26 11.07
CA GLU A 119 6.57 -6.47 11.83
C GLU A 119 7.97 -6.52 11.22
N SER A 120 8.38 -7.71 10.77
CA SER A 120 9.69 -7.92 10.16
C SER A 120 9.78 -7.27 8.79
N LEU A 121 8.72 -7.36 7.98
CA LEU A 121 8.60 -6.70 6.70
C LEU A 121 8.68 -5.20 6.85
N GLN A 122 7.91 -4.60 7.76
CA GLN A 122 7.95 -3.15 7.99
C GLN A 122 9.32 -2.69 8.47
N ARG A 123 9.91 -3.38 9.45
CA ARG A 123 11.26 -3.08 9.95
C ARG A 123 12.29 -3.15 8.83
N HIS A 124 12.24 -4.21 8.03
CA HIS A 124 13.19 -4.42 6.95
C HIS A 124 13.08 -3.33 5.88
N MET A 125 11.86 -3.00 5.46
CA MET A 125 11.62 -1.94 4.49
C MET A 125 12.09 -0.59 5.02
N ARG A 126 11.72 -0.20 6.24
CA ARG A 126 12.17 1.06 6.85
C ARG A 126 13.69 1.16 6.88
N ASP A 127 14.39 0.09 7.23
CA ASP A 127 15.84 0.10 7.29
C ASP A 127 16.49 0.12 5.89
N LEU A 128 15.80 -0.35 4.85
CA LEU A 128 16.35 -0.48 3.49
C LEU A 128 16.47 0.88 2.79
N PHE A 129 15.57 1.82 3.08
CA PHE A 129 15.60 3.18 2.53
C PHE A 129 16.35 4.12 3.49
N ARG A 130 17.20 4.98 2.94
CA ARG A 130 18.03 5.91 3.73
C ARG A 130 17.36 7.28 3.96
N PHE A 131 16.15 7.46 3.47
CA PHE A 131 15.39 8.70 3.51
C PHE A 131 14.03 8.43 4.12
N ASP A 132 13.42 9.48 4.66
CA ASP A 132 12.04 9.43 5.11
C ASP A 132 11.13 9.30 3.90
N VAL A 133 10.53 8.12 3.74
CA VAL A 133 9.56 7.84 2.70
C VAL A 133 8.17 7.86 3.32
N ARG A 134 7.19 8.41 2.60
CA ARG A 134 5.79 8.38 3.04
C ARG A 134 5.28 6.94 3.05
N VAL A 135 4.57 6.55 4.10
CA VAL A 135 4.00 5.20 4.20
C VAL A 135 2.51 5.26 3.87
N GLN A 136 2.10 4.51 2.86
CA GLN A 136 0.71 4.40 2.44
C GLN A 136 0.20 2.98 2.67
N LEU A 137 -1.05 2.87 3.09
CA LEU A 137 -1.77 1.60 3.16
C LEU A 137 -2.84 1.54 2.06
N GLU A 138 -2.96 0.42 1.36
CA GLU A 138 -4.07 0.15 0.46
C GLU A 138 -4.74 -1.15 0.92
N LEU A 139 -5.97 -1.02 1.42
CA LEU A 139 -6.74 -2.12 1.98
C LEU A 139 -7.71 -2.64 0.94
N TYR A 140 -7.41 -3.82 0.40
CA TYR A 140 -8.32 -4.63 -0.42
C TYR A 140 -9.07 -5.67 0.42
N SER A 141 -8.59 -5.93 1.64
CA SER A 141 -9.20 -6.86 2.59
C SER A 141 -9.37 -6.23 3.97
N LEU A 142 -10.59 -6.29 4.51
CA LEU A 142 -10.89 -5.81 5.86
C LEU A 142 -10.28 -6.67 6.97
N HIS A 143 -9.77 -7.87 6.62
CA HIS A 143 -9.03 -8.73 7.55
C HIS A 143 -7.87 -8.02 8.25
N TYR A 144 -7.22 -7.09 7.54
CA TYR A 144 -6.05 -6.38 8.03
C TYR A 144 -6.36 -5.07 8.76
N LEU A 145 -7.64 -4.69 8.94
CA LEU A 145 -8.00 -3.44 9.62
C LEU A 145 -7.28 -3.27 10.96
N ASN A 146 -7.37 -4.29 11.81
CA ASN A 146 -6.74 -4.25 13.13
C ASN A 146 -5.23 -4.47 13.07
N MET A 147 -4.76 -5.31 12.16
CA MET A 147 -3.33 -5.63 11.99
C MET A 147 -2.55 -4.49 11.35
N SER A 148 -3.23 -3.59 10.64
CA SER A 148 -2.63 -2.38 10.07
C SER A 148 -1.88 -1.53 11.10
N ARG A 149 -2.24 -1.63 12.40
CA ARG A 149 -1.53 -0.98 13.52
C ARG A 149 -0.04 -1.35 13.61
N ILE A 150 0.33 -2.49 13.03
CA ILE A 150 1.72 -2.94 12.96
C ILE A 150 2.51 -1.99 12.09
N ILE A 151 1.92 -1.52 10.98
CA ILE A 151 2.54 -0.53 10.10
C ILE A 151 2.44 0.85 10.73
N LYS A 152 3.59 1.41 11.06
CA LYS A 152 3.74 2.72 11.70
C LYS A 152 3.97 3.83 10.68
N ASP A 153 3.77 5.06 11.14
CA ASP A 153 4.06 6.29 10.40
C ASP A 153 3.26 6.41 9.09
N VAL A 154 2.05 5.85 9.09
CA VAL A 154 1.11 5.87 7.96
C VAL A 154 0.67 7.32 7.69
N THR A 155 0.98 7.80 6.50
CA THR A 155 0.59 9.14 6.04
C THR A 155 -0.67 9.09 5.19
N ASP A 156 -0.90 8.02 4.44
CA ASP A 156 -2.00 7.95 3.49
C ASP A 156 -2.67 6.57 3.56
N THR A 157 -3.97 6.51 3.30
CA THR A 157 -4.70 5.25 3.27
C THR A 157 -5.71 5.21 2.15
N SER A 158 -5.80 4.09 1.44
CA SER A 158 -6.85 3.78 0.48
C SER A 158 -7.63 2.55 0.95
N PHE A 159 -8.94 2.60 0.88
CA PHE A 159 -9.81 1.43 0.98
C PHE A 159 -10.36 1.13 -0.41
N ASP A 160 -10.17 -0.09 -0.89
CA ASP A 160 -10.76 -0.57 -2.12
C ASP A 160 -11.47 -1.90 -1.84
N VAL A 161 -12.67 -1.77 -1.28
CA VAL A 161 -13.48 -2.88 -0.77
C VAL A 161 -14.93 -2.64 -1.13
N GLU A 162 -15.71 -3.69 -1.34
CA GLU A 162 -17.13 -3.54 -1.73
C GLU A 162 -17.92 -2.72 -0.70
N LYS A 163 -17.77 -3.04 0.58
CA LYS A 163 -18.49 -2.42 1.69
C LYS A 163 -17.53 -2.12 2.85
N LEU A 164 -17.73 -0.97 3.49
CA LEU A 164 -16.99 -0.57 4.69
C LEU A 164 -17.96 0.01 5.72
N ASP A 165 -18.00 -0.59 6.90
CA ASP A 165 -18.81 -0.07 7.99
C ASP A 165 -18.21 1.21 8.60
N THR A 166 -19.06 2.20 8.89
CA THR A 166 -18.60 3.50 9.41
C THR A 166 -17.98 3.40 10.79
N GLU A 167 -18.37 2.45 11.65
CA GLU A 167 -17.71 2.23 12.94
C GLU A 167 -16.33 1.58 12.74
N GLN A 168 -16.20 0.67 11.77
CA GLN A 168 -14.90 0.11 11.38
C GLN A 168 -13.95 1.19 10.87
N LEU A 169 -14.44 2.10 10.03
CA LEU A 169 -13.69 3.26 9.55
C LEU A 169 -13.26 4.16 10.72
N GLU A 170 -14.15 4.48 11.65
CA GLU A 170 -13.83 5.31 12.83
C GLU A 170 -12.80 4.66 13.77
N ASN A 171 -12.89 3.34 13.94
CA ASN A 171 -11.92 2.57 14.70
C ASN A 171 -10.56 2.59 14.00
N TYR A 172 -10.54 2.41 12.68
CA TYR A 172 -9.32 2.51 11.88
C TYR A 172 -8.63 3.88 12.03
N LEU A 173 -9.40 4.97 11.92
CA LEU A 173 -8.87 6.33 12.09
C LEU A 173 -8.36 6.61 13.52
N THR A 174 -8.73 5.77 14.50
CA THR A 174 -8.15 5.81 15.85
C THR A 174 -6.80 5.10 15.91
N ILE A 175 -6.61 4.05 15.11
CA ILE A 175 -5.34 3.31 15.01
C ILE A 175 -4.27 4.19 14.36
N HIS A 176 -4.66 4.90 13.30
CA HIS A 176 -3.77 5.79 12.56
C HIS A 176 -4.25 7.24 12.68
N PRO A 177 -4.06 7.90 13.83
CA PRO A 177 -4.46 9.29 13.99
C PRO A 177 -3.54 10.21 13.16
N GLY A 178 -4.09 11.29 12.62
CA GLY A 178 -3.30 12.32 11.94
C GLY A 178 -2.80 11.95 10.55
N GLN A 179 -3.45 10.98 9.89
CA GLN A 179 -3.21 10.72 8.49
C GLN A 179 -3.46 11.98 7.66
N ASP A 180 -2.67 12.08 6.62
CA ASP A 180 -2.57 13.21 5.77
C ASP A 180 -3.64 13.14 4.67
N SER A 181 -3.95 11.92 4.22
CA SER A 181 -5.00 11.69 3.25
C SER A 181 -5.69 10.33 3.38
N LEU A 182 -6.95 10.27 2.96
CA LEU A 182 -7.77 9.07 2.94
C LEU A 182 -8.51 8.96 1.59
N HIS A 183 -8.44 7.79 0.99
CA HIS A 183 -9.15 7.43 -0.22
C HIS A 183 -10.09 6.27 0.07
N LEU A 184 -11.33 6.39 -0.38
CA LEU A 184 -12.40 5.45 -0.04
C LEU A 184 -13.12 5.03 -1.32
N THR A 185 -12.76 3.88 -1.86
CA THR A 185 -13.49 3.18 -2.92
C THR A 185 -14.30 2.07 -2.24
N ALA A 186 -15.44 2.44 -1.65
CA ALA A 186 -16.29 1.51 -0.90
C ALA A 186 -17.71 2.03 -0.70
N LYS A 187 -18.69 1.13 -0.64
CA LYS A 187 -20.03 1.46 -0.14
C LYS A 187 -20.00 1.56 1.38
N LEU A 188 -20.21 2.76 1.91
CA LEU A 188 -20.30 2.94 3.35
C LEU A 188 -21.61 2.34 3.87
N THR A 189 -21.50 1.54 4.93
CA THR A 189 -22.63 0.93 5.66
C THR A 189 -22.58 1.31 7.13
N GLY A 190 -23.63 1.00 7.89
CA GLY A 190 -23.68 1.29 9.33
C GLY A 190 -24.28 2.67 9.63
N PRO A 191 -24.07 3.20 10.85
CA PRO A 191 -24.64 4.47 11.27
C PRO A 191 -24.08 5.65 10.47
N GLN A 192 -24.83 6.75 10.40
CA GLN A 192 -24.34 7.99 9.78
C GLN A 192 -23.10 8.50 10.53
N LEU A 193 -22.12 9.00 9.77
CA LEU A 193 -20.95 9.67 10.33
C LEU A 193 -21.40 10.90 11.13
N ARG A 194 -20.89 11.00 12.36
CA ARG A 194 -21.22 12.09 13.27
C ARG A 194 -20.36 13.32 12.94
N SER A 195 -20.79 14.50 13.40
CA SER A 195 -20.03 15.74 13.22
C SER A 195 -18.68 15.75 13.95
N ASP A 196 -18.49 14.89 14.95
CA ASP A 196 -17.24 14.64 15.66
C ASP A 196 -16.42 13.47 15.07
N SER A 197 -16.75 13.05 13.85
CA SER A 197 -16.01 12.03 13.10
C SER A 197 -14.54 12.39 12.95
N LYS A 198 -13.66 11.39 13.10
CA LYS A 198 -12.21 11.58 12.87
C LYS A 198 -11.91 11.86 11.40
N LEU A 199 -12.82 11.50 10.50
CA LEU A 199 -12.72 11.80 9.07
C LEU A 199 -12.58 13.31 8.84
N CYS A 200 -13.28 14.14 9.62
CA CYS A 200 -13.26 15.60 9.51
C CYS A 200 -11.88 16.22 9.82
N SER A 201 -10.96 15.47 10.44
CA SER A 201 -9.60 15.94 10.74
C SER A 201 -8.59 15.71 9.60
N ILE A 202 -8.97 14.94 8.57
CA ILE A 202 -8.09 14.57 7.47
C ILE A 202 -8.06 15.69 6.42
N LYS A 203 -6.86 16.12 6.03
CA LYS A 203 -6.66 17.23 5.09
C LYS A 203 -7.05 16.89 3.65
N GLY A 204 -6.89 15.62 3.28
CA GLY A 204 -7.16 15.10 1.95
C GLY A 204 -8.16 13.97 1.98
N ILE A 205 -9.32 14.11 1.35
CA ILE A 205 -10.29 13.00 1.27
C ILE A 205 -10.73 12.82 -0.18
N ILE A 206 -10.58 11.60 -0.71
CA ILE A 206 -11.22 11.14 -1.95
C ILE A 206 -12.23 10.05 -1.60
N TYR A 207 -13.43 10.11 -2.17
CA TYR A 207 -14.48 9.10 -1.99
C TYR A 207 -15.09 8.70 -3.34
N PHE A 208 -15.06 7.42 -3.66
CA PHE A 208 -15.73 6.76 -4.78
C PHE A 208 -16.70 5.68 -4.26
N LYS A 209 -17.95 5.73 -4.70
CA LYS A 209 -19.00 4.78 -4.31
C LYS A 209 -19.03 3.62 -5.30
N LEU A 210 -18.84 2.39 -4.81
CA LEU A 210 -19.01 1.16 -5.60
C LEU A 210 -20.50 0.73 -5.63
N ASP A 211 -21.01 0.59 -6.85
CA ASP A 211 -22.33 0.15 -7.31
C ASP A 211 -23.58 1.04 -7.19
N SER A 212 -23.94 1.51 -8.39
CA SER A 212 -25.25 1.48 -9.07
C SER A 212 -26.39 2.25 -8.41
N GLU A 213 -26.74 3.39 -9.02
CA GLU A 213 -27.78 4.35 -8.65
C GLU A 213 -27.32 5.41 -7.60
N VAL A 214 -27.09 6.61 -8.18
CA VAL A 214 -27.14 7.96 -7.60
C VAL A 214 -26.32 8.16 -6.32
N MET A 215 -25.12 8.70 -6.51
CA MET A 215 -24.38 9.46 -5.50
C MET A 215 -25.25 10.63 -4.97
N ASP A 216 -25.17 11.02 -3.69
CA ASP A 216 -25.91 12.21 -3.17
C ASP A 216 -24.94 13.38 -3.00
N CYS A 217 -25.22 14.51 -3.67
CA CYS A 217 -24.34 15.68 -3.70
C CYS A 217 -25.13 16.98 -3.50
N SER A 218 -26.12 16.93 -2.62
CA SER A 218 -26.97 18.06 -2.24
C SER A 218 -26.22 19.24 -1.57
N GLU A 219 -25.11 18.98 -0.87
CA GLU A 219 -24.29 19.97 -0.15
C GLU A 219 -22.94 20.29 -0.84
N TRP A 220 -22.71 19.74 -2.02
CA TRP A 220 -21.49 19.95 -2.80
C TRP A 220 -21.61 21.24 -3.59
N MET A 221 -20.49 21.80 -4.05
CA MET A 221 -20.58 22.94 -4.94
C MET A 221 -21.19 22.47 -6.26
N ASP A 222 -22.39 22.96 -6.56
CA ASP A 222 -23.12 22.61 -7.77
C ASP A 222 -22.61 23.41 -8.96
N ILE A 223 -22.36 22.71 -10.06
CA ILE A 223 -22.00 23.30 -11.35
C ILE A 223 -23.25 23.33 -12.22
N GLN A 224 -23.67 24.53 -12.66
CA GLN A 224 -24.96 24.77 -13.32
C GLN A 224 -24.82 25.12 -14.82
N GLN A 225 -25.80 24.74 -15.64
CA GLN A 225 -25.94 25.15 -17.05
C GLN A 225 -26.54 26.56 -17.20
N ASP A 226 -26.19 27.26 -18.28
CA ASP A 226 -26.89 28.46 -18.74
C ASP A 226 -28.35 28.10 -19.09
N GLY A 227 -29.22 28.12 -18.08
CA GLY A 227 -30.61 27.66 -18.19
C GLY A 227 -31.17 26.94 -16.94
N GLY A 228 -30.33 26.57 -15.96
CA GLY A 228 -30.78 26.15 -14.62
C GLY A 228 -30.73 24.65 -14.27
N GLY A 229 -30.15 23.78 -15.12
CA GLY A 229 -29.89 22.36 -14.78
C GLY A 229 -28.53 22.13 -14.09
N LYS A 230 -28.40 21.06 -13.26
CA LYS A 230 -27.12 20.63 -12.64
C LYS A 230 -26.29 19.78 -13.62
N TRP A 231 -25.02 20.11 -13.84
CA TRP A 231 -24.03 19.30 -14.60
C TRP A 231 -23.29 18.28 -13.73
N ALA A 232 -22.84 18.72 -12.57
CA ALA A 232 -22.03 17.94 -11.66
C ALA A 232 -22.01 18.60 -10.29
N SER A 233 -21.62 17.83 -9.30
CA SER A 233 -21.31 18.34 -7.99
C SER A 233 -19.85 18.05 -7.70
N ILE A 234 -19.15 19.05 -7.18
CA ILE A 234 -17.73 18.97 -6.86
C ILE A 234 -17.50 19.36 -5.40
N THR A 235 -16.52 18.71 -4.80
CA THR A 235 -15.91 19.17 -3.55
C THR A 235 -14.42 18.90 -3.60
N TRP A 236 -13.61 19.73 -2.95
CA TRP A 236 -12.16 19.62 -3.02
C TRP A 236 -11.50 19.89 -1.68
N SER A 237 -10.26 19.41 -1.57
CA SER A 237 -9.36 19.60 -0.45
C SER A 237 -7.90 19.71 -0.92
N GLN A 238 -6.95 19.86 0.01
CA GLN A 238 -5.54 20.14 -0.32
C GLN A 238 -4.78 19.00 -0.98
N LYS A 239 -5.31 17.77 -0.94
CA LYS A 239 -4.66 16.61 -1.56
C LYS A 239 -5.52 15.96 -2.64
N HIS A 240 -6.81 16.23 -2.60
CA HIS A 240 -7.82 15.32 -3.13
C HIS A 240 -9.06 16.09 -3.57
N ILE A 241 -9.56 15.76 -4.76
CA ILE A 241 -10.74 16.36 -5.39
C ILE A 241 -11.76 15.25 -5.65
N CYS A 242 -12.98 15.43 -5.15
CA CYS A 242 -14.10 14.51 -5.33
C CYS A 242 -15.09 15.09 -6.33
N PHE A 243 -15.52 14.26 -7.28
CA PHE A 243 -16.33 14.71 -8.40
C PHE A 243 -17.41 13.69 -8.77
N ILE A 244 -18.64 14.16 -8.88
CA ILE A 244 -19.81 13.35 -9.23
C ILE A 244 -20.55 14.03 -10.39
N VAL A 245 -20.72 13.32 -11.51
CA VAL A 245 -21.44 13.78 -12.71
C VAL A 245 -22.87 13.26 -12.68
N TRP A 246 -23.81 14.14 -12.99
CA TRP A 246 -25.23 13.84 -13.05
C TRP A 246 -25.66 13.72 -14.54
N ASP A 247 -26.49 12.73 -14.91
CA ASP A 247 -27.12 12.61 -16.26
C ASP A 247 -28.38 13.49 -16.40
#